data_AF-A0AAE4I049-F1
#
_entry.id   AF-A0AAE4I049-F1
#
_cell.length_a   1.000
_cell.length_b   1.000
_cell.length_c   1.000
_cell.angle_alpha   90.00
_cell.angle_beta   90.00
_cell.angle_gamma   90.00
#
_symmetry.space_group_name_H-M   'P 1'
#
loop_
_entity.id
_entity.type
_entity.pdbx_description
1 polymer ?
#
loop_
_entity_poly.entity_id
_entity_poly.type
_entity_poly.pdbx_seq_one_letter_code
_entity_poly.pdbx_strand_id
1 'polypeptide(L)' 'MIEFILGCLLLTWPIAKIPQLLKNKQTHGVYFLADRRILVPKWTNFGNNLNANNKIGFAINLLLGMALIVAGIADLI' A
#
# COMPACT_ATOMS: atom_id res chain seq x y z
N MET A 1 2.25 -11.40 17.50
CA MET A 1 3.64 -11.27 16.96
C MET A 1 3.72 -11.48 15.45
N ILE A 2 3.02 -12.48 14.89
CA ILE A 2 3.01 -12.71 13.43
C ILE A 2 2.28 -11.57 12.69
N GLU A 3 1.25 -11.01 13.29
CA GLU A 3 0.46 -9.87 12.82
C GLU A 3 1.34 -8.64 12.63
N PHE A 4 2.22 -8.37 13.60
CA PHE A 4 3.18 -7.28 13.54
C PHE A 4 4.13 -7.43 12.35
N ILE A 5 4.70 -8.63 12.16
CA ILE A 5 5.61 -8.93 11.04
C ILE A 5 4.88 -8.78 9.70
N LEU A 6 3.66 -9.31 9.60
CA LEU A 6 2.83 -9.19 8.40
C LEU A 6 2.47 -7.74 8.09
N GLY A 7 2.13 -6.94 9.11
CA GLY A 7 1.82 -5.53 8.95
C GLY A 7 3.01 -4.72 8.46
N CYS A 8 4.20 -4.94 9.04
CA CYS A 8 5.45 -4.34 8.57
C CYS A 8 5.77 -4.72 7.11
N LEU A 9 5.62 -6.00 6.75
CA LEU A 9 5.80 -6.46 5.37
C LEU A 9 4.81 -5.77 4.42
N LEU A 10 3.53 -5.67 4.81
CA LEU A 10 2.49 -5.10 3.97
C LEU A 10 2.70 -3.59 3.74
N LEU A 11 3.31 -2.87 4.69
CA LEU A 11 3.68 -1.46 4.55
C LEU A 11 4.85 -1.20 3.60
N THR A 12 5.68 -2.20 3.28
CA THR A 12 6.79 -2.00 2.32
C THR A 12 6.28 -1.55 0.94
N TRP A 13 5.09 -2.03 0.54
CA TRP A 13 4.44 -1.67 -0.73
C TRP A 13 4.06 -0.19 -0.86
N PRO A 14 3.24 0.39 0.04
CA PRO A 14 2.92 1.81 -0.03
C PRO A 14 4.18 2.67 0.10
N ILE A 15 5.14 2.29 0.95
CA ILE A 15 6.41 3.03 1.09
C ILE A 15 7.21 3.05 -0.22
N ALA A 16 7.37 1.89 -0.87
CA ALA A 16 8.07 1.79 -2.15
C ALA A 16 7.41 2.60 -3.28
N LYS A 17 6.12 2.95 -3.13
CA LYS A 17 5.38 3.76 -4.11
C LYS A 17 5.54 5.27 -3.91
N ILE A 18 5.98 5.74 -2.75
CA ILE A 18 6.13 7.17 -2.45
C ILE A 18 6.97 7.92 -3.51
N PRO A 19 8.14 7.43 -3.95
CA PRO A 19 8.95 8.13 -4.95
C PRO A 19 8.19 8.34 -6.28
N GLN A 20 7.43 7.33 -6.71
CA GLN A 20 6.61 7.41 -7.92
C GLN A 20 5.45 8.41 -7.74
N LEU A 21 4.79 8.41 -6.58
CA LEU A 21 3.72 9.38 -6.29
C LEU A 21 4.24 10.82 -6.31
N LEU A 22 5.44 11.06 -5.74
CA LEU A 22 6.09 12.37 -5.80
C LEU A 22 6.42 12.77 -7.24
N LYS A 23 6.95 11.84 -8.05
CA LYS A 23 7.21 12.08 -9.48
C LYS A 23 5.92 12.40 -10.24
N ASN A 24 4.82 11.69 -9.98
CA ASN A 24 3.52 11.96 -10.58
C ASN A 24 3.02 13.36 -10.23
N LYS A 25 3.18 13.78 -8.96
CA LYS A 25 2.80 15.13 -8.52
C LYS A 25 3.55 16.22 -9.27
N GLN A 26 4.86 16.02 -9.52
CA GLN A 26 5.70 16.95 -10.26
C GLN A 26 5.35 17.01 -11.76
N THR A 27 5.02 15.87 -12.37
CA THR A 27 4.84 15.75 -13.84
C THR A 27 3.40 15.94 -14.30
N HIS A 28 2.41 15.52 -13.51
CA HIS A 28 1.00 15.49 -13.87
C HIS A 28 0.12 16.31 -12.91
N GLY A 29 0.69 16.91 -11.85
CA GLY A 29 -0.06 17.69 -10.85
C GLY A 29 -0.84 16.85 -9.82
N VAL A 30 -0.89 15.53 -9.97
CA VAL A 30 -1.63 14.58 -9.11
C VAL A 30 -0.72 13.45 -8.62
N TYR A 31 -0.96 12.93 -7.40
CA TYR A 31 -0.18 11.81 -6.86
C TYR A 31 -0.56 10.47 -7.51
N PHE A 32 -1.87 10.22 -7.64
CA PHE A 32 -2.42 8.99 -8.19
C PHE A 32 -2.97 9.26 -9.58
N LEU A 33 -2.62 8.41 -10.54
CA LEU A 33 -3.14 8.49 -11.90
C LEU A 33 -4.59 7.98 -11.94
N ALA A 34 -5.34 8.34 -12.98
CA ALA A 34 -6.77 8.07 -13.12
C ALA A 34 -7.13 6.58 -13.41
N ASP A 35 -6.34 5.63 -12.91
CA ASP A 35 -6.70 4.21 -12.98
C ASP A 35 -7.84 3.93 -11.98
N ARG A 36 -8.97 3.41 -12.44
CA ARG A 36 -10.13 3.08 -11.58
C ARG A 36 -10.03 1.70 -10.93
N ARG A 37 -9.08 0.86 -11.36
CA ARG A 37 -8.96 -0.52 -10.88
C ARG A 37 -8.34 -0.56 -9.49
N ILE A 38 -9.10 -1.03 -8.52
CA ILE A 38 -8.62 -1.27 -7.14
C ILE A 38 -7.79 -2.56 -7.10
N LEU A 39 -8.19 -3.56 -7.90
CA LEU A 39 -7.47 -4.82 -8.06
C LEU A 39 -6.86 -4.89 -9.45
N VAL A 40 -5.60 -5.29 -9.51
CA VAL A 40 -4.88 -5.57 -10.75
C VAL A 40 -4.29 -6.97 -10.70
N PRO A 41 -4.07 -7.62 -11.85
CA PRO A 41 -3.47 -8.95 -11.87
C PRO A 41 -2.08 -8.97 -11.21
N LYS A 42 -1.78 -10.04 -10.48
CA LYS A 42 -0.53 -10.23 -9.72
C LYS A 42 0.76 -10.17 -10.56
N TRP A 43 0.66 -10.37 -11.87
CA TRP A 43 1.79 -10.23 -12.79
C TRP A 43 2.03 -8.76 -13.22
N THR A 44 1.03 -7.90 -13.07
CA THR A 44 1.13 -6.45 -13.34
C THR A 44 1.60 -5.65 -12.12
N ASN A 45 1.55 -6.24 -10.93
CA ASN A 45 1.98 -5.64 -9.68
C ASN A 45 2.78 -6.67 -8.87
N PHE A 46 4.02 -6.33 -8.51
CA PHE A 46 4.81 -7.19 -7.64
C PHE A 46 4.13 -7.33 -6.27
N GLY A 47 4.02 -8.54 -5.70
CA GLY A 47 3.52 -8.76 -4.34
C GLY A 47 2.04 -9.11 -4.19
N ASN A 48 1.14 -8.12 -4.28
CA ASN A 48 -0.29 -8.30 -4.04
C ASN A 48 -1.18 -7.74 -5.17
N ASN A 49 -2.45 -8.12 -5.17
CA ASN A 49 -3.40 -7.72 -6.21
C ASN A 49 -3.89 -6.27 -6.04
N LEU A 50 -3.58 -5.58 -4.94
CA LEU A 50 -4.06 -4.22 -4.70
C LEU A 50 -3.26 -3.23 -5.56
N ASN A 51 -3.98 -2.36 -6.26
CA ASN A 51 -3.37 -1.37 -7.12
C ASN A 51 -2.82 -0.21 -6.29
N ALA A 52 -1.54 -0.28 -5.92
CA ALA A 52 -0.89 0.81 -5.19
C ALA A 52 -0.66 2.10 -6.02
N ASN A 53 -0.95 2.09 -7.33
CA ASN A 53 -0.99 3.29 -8.17
C ASN A 53 -2.36 3.99 -8.15
N ASN A 54 -3.39 3.31 -7.63
CA ASN A 54 -4.71 3.88 -7.38
C ASN A 54 -4.80 4.32 -5.91
N LYS A 55 -5.47 5.46 -5.66
CA LYS A 55 -5.62 6.03 -4.32
C LYS A 55 -6.27 5.07 -3.32
N ILE A 56 -7.31 4.35 -3.75
CA ILE A 56 -8.06 3.40 -2.92
C ILE A 56 -7.22 2.16 -2.64
N GLY A 57 -6.59 1.57 -3.66
CA GLY A 57 -5.71 0.41 -3.47
C GLY A 57 -4.50 0.71 -2.57
N PHE A 58 -3.92 1.90 -2.71
CA PHE A 58 -2.88 2.40 -1.80
C PHE A 58 -3.39 2.55 -0.37
N ALA A 59 -4.55 3.21 -0.18
CA ALA A 59 -5.13 3.43 1.14
C ALA A 59 -5.49 2.12 1.84
N ILE A 60 -6.04 1.13 1.12
CA ILE A 60 -6.34 -0.19 1.69
C ILE A 60 -5.06 -0.88 2.17
N ASN A 61 -3.98 -0.87 1.37
CA ASN A 61 -2.70 -1.43 1.79
C ASN A 61 -2.16 -0.74 3.06
N LEU A 62 -2.21 0.59 3.10
CA LEU A 62 -1.74 1.36 4.25
C LEU A 62 -2.57 1.04 5.50
N LEU A 63 -3.90 1.04 5.40
CA LEU A 63 -4.80 0.78 6.52
C LEU A 63 -4.68 -0.65 7.03
N LEU A 64 -4.61 -1.65 6.14
CA LEU A 64 -4.40 -3.05 6.54
C LEU A 64 -3.05 -3.25 7.22
N GLY A 65 -1.98 -2.66 6.68
CA GLY A 65 -0.66 -2.73 7.28
C GLY A 65 -0.63 -2.12 8.68
N MET A 66 -1.22 -0.93 8.84
CA MET A 66 -1.32 -0.28 10.16
C MET A 66 -2.21 -1.07 11.13
N ALA A 67 -3.35 -1.60 10.68
CA ALA A 67 -4.25 -2.39 11.52
C ALA A 67 -3.57 -3.66 12.04
N LEU A 68 -2.80 -4.36 11.19
CA LEU A 68 -2.03 -5.54 11.57
C LEU A 68 -0.91 -5.21 12.58
N ILE A 69 -0.25 -4.06 12.41
CA ILE A 69 0.76 -3.59 13.38
C ILE A 69 0.10 -3.32 14.74
N VAL A 70 -1.02 -2.58 14.75
CA VAL A 70 -1.74 -2.26 15.99
C VAL A 70 -2.23 -3.53 16.69
N ALA A 71 -2.83 -4.46 15.95
CA ALA A 71 -3.25 -5.75 16.49
C ALA A 71 -2.06 -6.54 17.06
N GLY A 72 -0.95 -6.61 16.31
CA GLY A 72 0.25 -7.32 16.75
C GLY A 72 0.94 -6.71 17.97
N ILE A 73 0.81 -5.40 18.19
CA ILE A 73 1.26 -4.71 19.41
C ILE A 73 0.29 -4.97 20.56
N ALA A 74 -1.02 -4.88 20.32
CA ALA A 74 -2.05 -5.12 21.33
C ALA A 74 -1.97 -6.55 21.90
N ASP A 75 -1.71 -7.54 21.05
CA ASP A 75 -1.51 -8.94 21.46
C ASP A 75 -0.18 -9.18 22.20
N LEU A 76 0.74 -8.22 22.18
CA LEU A 76 2.04 -8.31 22.87
C LEU A 76 1.99 -7.76 24.31
N ILE A 77 0.98 -6.95 24.63
CA ILE A 77 0.77 -6.29 25.94
C ILE A 77 -0.11 -7.20 26.81
#